data_AF-V6RYU6-F1
#
_entry.id   AF-V6RYU6-F1
#
_cell.length_a   1.000
_cell.length_b   1.000
_cell.length_c   1.000
_cell.angle_alpha   90.00
_cell.angle_beta   90.00
_cell.angle_gamma   90.00
#
_symmetry.space_group_name_H-M   'P 1'
#
loop_
_entity.id
_entity.type
_entity.pdbx_description
1 polymer ?
#
loop_
_entity_poly.entity_id
_entity_poly.type
_entity_poly.pdbx_seq_one_letter_code
_entity_poly.pdbx_strand_id
1 'polypeptide(L)'
;MHDVLHGIWHFEKGMLFTAKEALLRPGKAALDYISGKRIPYYNVFYFILLLLGLNFFLNHYYDQLVADFNSVSNGEHHVKNSLETFLTENAKSIILLFVPFFALNSYLLFRRRKFNLSEHFIIAGITFLGILIFVTFFNLVSFLSFVKYLDSISSLIDYLTPFIIILHTIRSYYTAFSEKYSKIKFSIRMFLFLFLLIFEFIMVLMLIFGYVTDWKFGNFSYHA
;
A
#
# COMPACT_ATOMS: atom_id res chain seq x y z
N MET A 1 11.42 10.57 35.61
CA MET A 1 10.37 9.59 35.25
C MET A 1 9.12 10.24 34.64
N HIS A 2 8.89 11.55 34.82
CA HIS A 2 7.77 12.29 34.21
C HIS A 2 7.99 12.63 32.72
N ASP A 3 9.23 12.89 32.29
CA ASP A 3 9.54 13.25 30.88
C ASP A 3 9.41 12.10 29.88
N VAL A 4 9.67 10.86 30.31
CA VAL A 4 9.50 9.67 29.45
C VAL A 4 8.01 9.40 29.22
N LEU A 5 7.18 9.52 30.26
CA LEU A 5 5.72 9.40 30.15
C LEU A 5 5.12 10.50 29.27
N HIS A 6 5.61 11.74 29.39
CA HIS A 6 5.19 12.82 28.50
C HIS A 6 5.64 12.62 27.05
N GLY A 7 6.85 12.11 26.81
CA GLY A 7 7.34 11.75 25.47
C GLY A 7 6.52 10.66 24.80
N ILE A 8 6.16 9.60 25.54
CA ILE A 8 5.34 8.48 25.03
C ILE A 8 3.90 8.95 24.72
N TRP A 9 3.30 9.76 25.59
CA TRP A 9 1.94 10.26 25.37
C TRP A 9 1.83 11.23 24.18
N HIS A 10 2.86 12.05 23.94
CA HIS A 10 2.92 12.91 22.76
C HIS A 10 3.17 12.12 21.47
N PHE A 11 3.95 11.04 21.53
CA PHE A 11 4.17 10.11 20.44
C PHE A 11 2.86 9.43 20.00
N GLU A 12 2.07 8.92 20.96
CA GLU A 12 0.79 8.25 20.69
C GLU A 12 -0.25 9.19 20.05
N LYS A 13 -0.37 10.42 20.56
CA LYS A 13 -1.33 11.41 20.02
C LYS A 13 -1.05 11.78 18.57
N GLY A 14 0.22 11.98 18.21
CA GLY A 14 0.61 12.32 16.84
C GLY A 14 0.36 11.16 15.87
N MET A 15 0.64 9.92 16.29
CA MET A 15 0.45 8.74 15.45
C MET A 15 -1.04 8.49 15.17
N LEU A 16 -1.89 8.53 16.19
CA LEU A 16 -3.36 8.38 16.02
C LEU A 16 -3.95 9.50 15.17
N PHE A 17 -3.52 10.75 15.40
CA PHE A 17 -3.93 11.88 14.56
C PHE A 17 -3.54 11.63 13.10
N THR A 18 -2.30 11.24 12.85
CA THR A 18 -1.79 10.98 11.49
C THR A 18 -2.55 9.84 10.81
N ALA A 19 -2.82 8.74 11.53
CA ALA A 19 -3.59 7.62 11.01
C ALA A 19 -5.01 8.04 10.63
N LYS A 20 -5.69 8.78 11.51
CA LYS A 20 -7.03 9.32 11.25
C LYS A 20 -7.04 10.23 10.03
N GLU A 21 -6.08 11.13 9.93
CA GLU A 21 -5.95 12.08 8.82
C GLU A 21 -5.66 11.37 7.48
N ALA A 22 -4.72 10.41 7.50
CA ALA A 22 -4.37 9.59 6.34
C ALA A 22 -5.54 8.74 5.86
N LEU A 23 -6.38 8.20 6.75
CA LEU A 23 -7.55 7.41 6.37
C LEU A 23 -8.73 8.26 5.88
N LEU A 24 -9.09 9.30 6.63
CA LEU A 24 -10.33 10.04 6.40
C LEU A 24 -10.19 11.17 5.38
N ARG A 25 -9.05 11.85 5.34
CA ARG A 25 -8.85 13.01 4.46
C ARG A 25 -7.40 13.14 3.97
N PRO A 26 -6.82 12.08 3.36
CA PRO A 26 -5.40 12.03 3.01
C PRO A 26 -4.94 13.20 2.14
N GLY A 27 -5.73 13.59 1.13
CA GLY A 27 -5.40 14.72 0.27
C GLY A 27 -5.37 16.05 1.02
N LYS A 28 -6.30 16.27 1.97
CA LYS A 28 -6.31 17.47 2.80
C LYS A 28 -5.15 17.46 3.79
N ALA A 29 -4.89 16.32 4.39
CA ALA A 29 -3.77 16.11 5.30
C ALA A 29 -2.43 16.43 4.62
N ALA A 30 -2.25 15.97 3.38
CA ALA A 30 -1.08 16.31 2.57
C ALA A 30 -0.97 17.79 2.27
N LEU A 31 -2.07 18.46 1.91
CA LEU A 31 -2.07 19.90 1.70
C LEU A 31 -1.72 20.69 2.97
N ASP A 32 -2.26 20.28 4.13
CA ASP A 32 -1.94 20.89 5.41
C ASP A 32 -0.46 20.67 5.78
N TYR A 33 0.07 19.46 5.54
CA TYR A 33 1.48 19.14 5.74
C TYR A 33 2.41 19.97 4.84
N ILE A 34 2.07 20.11 3.56
CA ILE A 34 2.79 20.95 2.59
C ILE A 34 2.75 22.42 3.05
N SER A 35 1.61 22.90 3.53
CA SER A 35 1.43 24.28 4.01
C SER A 35 2.18 24.62 5.32
N GLY A 36 2.90 23.65 5.91
CA GLY A 36 3.69 23.84 7.12
C GLY A 36 2.97 23.48 8.42
N LYS A 37 1.72 22.99 8.38
CA LYS A 37 0.98 22.55 9.57
C LYS A 37 1.38 21.14 10.02
N ARG A 38 2.70 20.91 10.19
CA ARG A 38 3.30 19.57 10.39
C ARG A 38 3.35 19.11 11.86
N ILE A 39 3.29 20.04 12.81
CA ILE A 39 3.39 19.77 14.26
C ILE A 39 2.47 18.63 14.76
N PRO A 40 1.18 18.54 14.36
CA PRO A 40 0.32 17.47 14.86
C PRO A 40 0.57 16.12 14.17
N TYR A 41 1.32 16.10 13.06
CA TYR A 41 1.61 14.88 12.32
C TYR A 41 2.85 14.18 12.89
N TYR A 42 2.69 12.90 13.14
CA TYR A 42 3.81 11.99 13.28
C TYR A 42 4.58 11.88 11.96
N ASN A 43 5.85 11.48 12.04
CA ASN A 43 6.66 11.33 10.84
C ASN A 43 6.10 10.21 9.94
N VAL A 44 5.55 10.62 8.80
CA VAL A 44 4.89 9.74 7.81
C VAL A 44 5.83 8.62 7.37
N PHE A 45 7.11 8.91 7.15
CA PHE A 45 8.08 7.91 6.70
C PHE A 45 8.34 6.84 7.78
N TYR A 46 8.55 7.26 9.04
CA TYR A 46 8.72 6.31 10.14
C TYR A 46 7.45 5.47 10.37
N PHE A 47 6.26 6.05 10.17
CA PHE A 47 5.02 5.31 10.28
C PHE A 47 4.88 4.25 9.19
N ILE A 48 5.20 4.59 7.94
CA ILE A 48 5.25 3.64 6.82
C ILE A 48 6.18 2.47 7.15
N LEU A 49 7.40 2.75 7.64
CA LEU A 49 8.36 1.71 8.02
C LEU A 49 7.83 0.79 9.11
N LEU A 50 7.20 1.37 10.15
CA LEU A 50 6.59 0.62 11.25
C LEU A 50 5.47 -0.30 10.75
N LEU A 51 4.57 0.22 9.91
CA LEU A 51 3.48 -0.59 9.35
C LEU A 51 4.01 -1.67 8.41
N LEU A 52 5.03 -1.40 7.60
CA LEU A 52 5.66 -2.45 6.80
C LEU A 52 6.18 -3.56 7.70
N GLY A 53 6.99 -3.23 8.72
CA GLY A 53 7.49 -4.21 9.68
C GLY A 53 6.38 -5.04 10.33
N LEU A 54 5.29 -4.38 10.75
CA LEU A 54 4.12 -5.04 11.31
C LEU A 54 3.44 -5.98 10.30
N ASN A 55 3.22 -5.55 9.05
CA ASN A 55 2.62 -6.41 8.03
C ASN A 55 3.50 -7.63 7.69
N PHE A 56 4.82 -7.47 7.63
CA PHE A 56 5.73 -8.61 7.46
C PHE A 56 5.58 -9.63 8.58
N PHE A 57 5.52 -9.15 9.82
CA PHE A 57 5.33 -10.01 10.98
C PHE A 57 3.97 -10.72 10.94
N LEU A 58 2.88 -9.98 10.66
CA LEU A 58 1.53 -10.54 10.56
C LEU A 58 1.43 -11.60 9.46
N ASN A 59 1.98 -11.33 8.27
CA ASN A 59 1.95 -12.27 7.15
C ASN A 59 2.77 -13.53 7.46
N HIS A 60 3.94 -13.40 8.08
CA HIS A 60 4.74 -14.56 8.47
C HIS A 60 3.99 -15.47 9.45
N TYR A 61 3.32 -14.88 10.44
CA TYR A 61 2.52 -15.63 11.41
C TYR A 61 1.26 -16.24 10.77
N TYR A 62 0.61 -15.51 9.85
CA TYR A 62 -0.51 -16.02 9.08
C TYR A 62 -0.12 -17.26 8.25
N ASP A 63 1.00 -17.19 7.52
CA ASP A 63 1.53 -18.30 6.72
C ASP A 63 1.80 -19.55 7.60
N GLN A 64 2.34 -19.36 8.80
CA GLN A 64 2.55 -20.46 9.76
C GLN A 64 1.22 -21.10 10.17
N LEU A 65 0.21 -20.30 10.54
CA LEU A 65 -1.11 -20.81 10.88
C LEU A 65 -1.77 -21.54 9.71
N VAL A 66 -1.63 -21.04 8.47
CA VAL A 66 -2.11 -21.74 7.28
C VAL A 66 -1.42 -23.09 7.12
N ALA A 67 -0.11 -23.16 7.31
CA ALA A 67 0.64 -24.41 7.21
C ALA A 67 0.18 -25.42 8.28
N ASP A 68 0.02 -24.99 9.52
CA ASP A 68 -0.47 -25.83 10.62
C ASP A 68 -1.91 -26.31 10.34
N PHE A 69 -2.79 -25.40 9.90
CA PHE A 69 -4.20 -25.70 9.60
C PHE A 69 -4.34 -26.66 8.40
N ASN A 70 -3.54 -26.48 7.35
CA ASN A 70 -3.59 -27.32 6.14
C ASN A 70 -2.87 -28.66 6.32
N SER A 71 -1.86 -28.75 7.20
CA SER A 71 -1.21 -30.02 7.55
C SER A 71 -2.20 -31.05 8.15
N VAL A 72 -3.32 -30.58 8.69
CA VAL A 72 -4.44 -31.38 9.18
C VAL A 72 -5.43 -31.78 8.06
N SER A 73 -5.41 -31.12 6.90
CA SER A 73 -6.47 -31.22 5.88
C SER A 73 -6.05 -31.74 4.49
N ASN A 74 -4.79 -31.65 4.05
CA ASN A 74 -4.21 -32.39 2.91
C ASN A 74 -2.75 -31.95 2.69
N GLY A 75 -1.83 -32.92 2.61
CA GLY A 75 -0.38 -32.72 2.53
C GLY A 75 0.15 -32.23 1.18
N GLU A 76 -0.38 -31.14 0.64
CA GLU A 76 0.24 -30.46 -0.50
C GLU A 76 1.23 -29.40 0.01
N HIS A 77 2.51 -29.78 0.06
CA HIS A 77 3.59 -28.81 0.20
C HIS A 77 3.71 -28.01 -1.10
N HIS A 78 3.17 -26.79 -1.13
CA HIS A 78 3.48 -25.83 -2.18
C HIS A 78 4.99 -25.49 -2.10
N VAL A 79 5.79 -26.12 -2.96
CA VAL A 79 7.20 -25.73 -3.14
C VAL A 79 7.19 -24.33 -3.73
N LYS A 80 7.57 -23.33 -2.92
CA LYS A 80 7.70 -21.94 -3.39
C LYS A 80 8.67 -21.91 -4.55
N ASN A 81 8.21 -21.44 -5.71
CA ASN A 81 9.09 -21.30 -6.87
C ASN A 81 10.08 -20.13 -6.63
N SER A 82 11.20 -20.13 -7.34
CA SER A 82 12.23 -19.08 -7.33
C SER A 82 11.68 -17.65 -7.36
N LEU A 83 10.61 -17.40 -8.11
CA LEU A 83 9.90 -16.12 -8.17
C LEU A 83 9.23 -15.75 -6.85
N GLU A 84 8.56 -16.69 -6.20
CA GLU A 84 7.88 -16.46 -4.92
C GLU A 84 8.89 -16.18 -3.82
N THR A 85 10.01 -16.92 -3.81
CA THR A 85 11.12 -16.67 -2.89
C THR A 85 11.68 -15.26 -3.10
N PHE A 86 11.95 -14.85 -4.34
CA PHE A 86 12.47 -13.51 -4.62
C PHE A 86 11.50 -12.40 -4.19
N LEU A 87 10.20 -12.55 -4.50
CA LEU A 87 9.18 -11.57 -4.12
C LEU A 87 9.05 -11.45 -2.61
N THR A 88 9.09 -12.56 -1.87
CA THR A 88 8.99 -12.54 -0.40
C THR A 88 10.22 -11.89 0.26
N GLU A 89 11.42 -12.16 -0.24
CA GLU A 89 12.66 -11.53 0.26
C GLU A 89 12.73 -10.03 -0.05
N ASN A 90 12.23 -9.61 -1.22
CA ASN A 90 12.34 -8.23 -1.71
C ASN A 90 11.07 -7.39 -1.53
N ALA A 91 10.03 -7.94 -0.90
CA ALA A 91 8.73 -7.28 -0.78
C ALA A 91 8.83 -5.88 -0.15
N LYS A 92 9.74 -5.64 0.81
CA LYS A 92 9.93 -4.31 1.44
C LYS A 92 10.29 -3.26 0.39
N SER A 93 11.25 -3.56 -0.46
CA SER A 93 11.77 -2.67 -1.49
C SER A 93 10.75 -2.46 -2.61
N ILE A 94 10.09 -3.53 -3.03
CA ILE A 94 9.05 -3.49 -4.08
C ILE A 94 7.88 -2.63 -3.61
N ILE A 95 7.42 -2.84 -2.37
CA ILE A 95 6.31 -2.09 -1.78
C ILE A 95 6.67 -0.60 -1.62
N LEU A 96 7.92 -0.29 -1.24
CA LEU A 96 8.36 1.10 -1.10
C LEU A 96 8.42 1.84 -2.44
N LEU A 97 8.63 1.13 -3.56
CA LEU A 97 8.68 1.69 -4.92
C LEU A 97 7.34 2.30 -5.38
N PHE A 98 6.23 1.94 -4.75
CA PHE A 98 4.94 2.57 -5.05
C PHE A 98 4.91 4.06 -4.72
N VAL A 99 5.63 4.51 -3.68
CA VAL A 99 5.67 5.94 -3.31
C VAL A 99 6.28 6.81 -4.43
N PRO A 100 7.49 6.52 -4.97
CA PRO A 100 8.03 7.29 -6.08
C PRO A 100 7.18 7.19 -7.34
N PHE A 101 6.58 6.04 -7.66
CA PHE A 101 5.65 5.92 -8.80
C PHE A 101 4.41 6.80 -8.65
N PHE A 102 3.79 6.81 -7.47
CA PHE A 102 2.69 7.73 -7.17
C PHE A 102 3.11 9.19 -7.31
N ALA A 103 4.28 9.55 -6.80
CA ALA A 103 4.80 10.91 -6.87
C ALA A 103 5.09 11.35 -8.31
N LEU A 104 5.76 10.50 -9.10
CA LEU A 104 6.12 10.78 -10.50
C LEU A 104 4.88 10.90 -11.39
N ASN A 105 3.96 9.93 -11.30
CA ASN A 105 2.73 9.96 -12.10
C ASN A 105 1.87 11.16 -11.75
N SER A 106 1.75 11.48 -10.45
CA SER A 106 0.98 12.64 -10.04
C SER A 106 1.64 13.96 -10.46
N TYR A 107 2.96 14.06 -10.41
CA TYR A 107 3.72 15.21 -10.89
C TYR A 107 3.54 15.40 -12.41
N LEU A 108 3.54 14.31 -13.18
CA LEU A 108 3.34 14.36 -14.62
C LEU A 108 1.91 14.80 -14.99
N LEU A 109 0.89 14.28 -14.31
CA LEU A 109 -0.51 14.46 -14.69
C LEU A 109 -1.20 15.69 -14.07
N PHE A 110 -0.81 16.11 -12.85
CA PHE A 110 -1.51 17.14 -12.08
C PHE A 110 -0.77 18.49 -11.96
N ARG A 111 -0.06 18.91 -13.01
CA ARG A 111 0.81 20.11 -13.03
C ARG A 111 0.16 21.47 -12.68
N ARG A 112 -1.17 21.65 -12.81
CA ARG A 112 -1.83 22.96 -12.58
C ARG A 112 -1.73 23.50 -11.15
N ARG A 113 -1.52 22.65 -10.15
CA ARG A 113 -1.29 23.08 -8.76
C ARG A 113 0.08 23.74 -8.55
N LYS A 114 0.99 23.63 -9.53
CA LYS A 114 2.38 24.11 -9.48
C LYS A 114 3.18 23.57 -8.29
N PHE A 115 2.84 22.36 -7.84
CA PHE A 115 3.60 21.69 -6.80
C PHE A 115 4.95 21.19 -7.32
N ASN A 116 5.96 21.23 -6.46
CA ASN A 116 7.26 20.64 -6.75
C ASN A 116 7.22 19.11 -6.58
N LEU A 117 8.25 18.41 -7.06
CA LEU A 117 8.28 16.94 -6.98
C LEU A 117 8.22 16.46 -5.52
N SER A 118 8.87 17.15 -4.58
CA SER A 118 8.86 16.81 -3.15
C SER A 118 7.45 16.92 -2.52
N GLU A 119 6.63 17.86 -2.95
CA GLU A 119 5.23 18.00 -2.53
C GLU A 119 4.37 16.85 -3.08
N HIS A 120 4.63 16.42 -4.32
CA HIS A 120 4.04 15.20 -4.86
C HIS A 120 4.44 13.95 -4.06
N PHE A 121 5.70 13.87 -3.58
CA PHE A 121 6.14 12.83 -2.64
C PHE A 121 5.39 12.87 -1.30
N ILE A 122 5.08 14.05 -0.77
CA ILE A 122 4.29 14.17 0.47
C ILE A 122 2.86 13.66 0.26
N ILE A 123 2.22 14.03 -0.85
CA ILE A 123 0.87 13.54 -1.19
C ILE A 123 0.88 12.02 -1.38
N ALA A 124 1.85 11.51 -2.12
CA ALA A 124 2.04 10.08 -2.32
C ALA A 124 2.27 9.35 -0.99
N GLY A 125 3.15 9.86 -0.13
CA GLY A 125 3.47 9.26 1.16
C GLY A 125 2.29 9.19 2.11
N ILE A 126 1.49 10.27 2.24
CA ILE A 126 0.30 10.26 3.10
C ILE A 126 -0.79 9.35 2.54
N THR A 127 -0.97 9.32 1.21
CA THR A 127 -1.91 8.39 0.56
C THR A 127 -1.48 6.94 0.80
N PHE A 128 -0.19 6.65 0.61
CA PHE A 128 0.38 5.33 0.80
C PHE A 128 0.32 4.87 2.26
N LEU A 129 0.53 5.79 3.21
CA LEU A 129 0.31 5.52 4.62
C LEU A 129 -1.14 5.07 4.89
N GLY A 130 -2.13 5.77 4.34
CA GLY A 130 -3.54 5.38 4.45
C GLY A 130 -3.81 3.98 3.87
N ILE A 131 -3.22 3.67 2.71
CA ILE A 131 -3.29 2.33 2.11
C ILE A 131 -2.69 1.28 3.04
N LEU A 132 -1.50 1.51 3.60
CA LEU A 132 -0.86 0.56 4.52
C LEU A 132 -1.67 0.34 5.79
N ILE A 133 -2.34 1.36 6.32
CA ILE A 133 -3.23 1.19 7.48
C ILE A 133 -4.42 0.29 7.10
N PHE A 134 -5.04 0.47 5.94
CA PHE A 134 -6.09 -0.43 5.46
C PHE A 134 -5.58 -1.86 5.27
N VAL A 135 -4.43 -2.04 4.61
CA VAL A 135 -3.82 -3.37 4.42
C VAL A 135 -3.54 -4.05 5.76
N THR A 136 -2.98 -3.32 6.73
CA THR A 136 -2.74 -3.85 8.09
C THR A 136 -4.04 -4.29 8.74
N PHE A 137 -5.09 -3.47 8.65
CA PHE A 137 -6.39 -3.79 9.21
C PHE A 137 -7.00 -5.03 8.54
N PHE A 138 -6.96 -5.13 7.20
CA PHE A 138 -7.50 -6.28 6.50
C PHE A 138 -6.71 -7.56 6.77
N ASN A 139 -5.37 -7.49 6.81
CA ASN A 139 -4.54 -8.63 7.21
C ASN A 139 -4.89 -9.16 8.61
N LEU A 140 -5.19 -8.26 9.57
CA LEU A 140 -5.68 -8.67 10.89
C LEU A 140 -7.05 -9.36 10.82
N VAL A 141 -7.94 -8.88 9.95
CA VAL A 141 -9.26 -9.51 9.73
C VAL A 141 -9.12 -10.87 9.03
N SER A 142 -8.11 -11.07 8.19
CA SER A 142 -7.88 -12.34 7.51
C SER A 142 -7.64 -13.49 8.49
N PHE A 143 -7.14 -13.24 9.71
CA PHE A 143 -7.04 -14.26 10.77
C PHE A 143 -8.38 -14.86 11.20
N LEU A 144 -9.52 -14.20 10.90
CA LEU A 144 -10.84 -14.79 11.12
C LEU A 144 -11.10 -16.02 10.24
N SER A 145 -10.30 -16.25 9.19
CA SER A 145 -10.37 -17.45 8.35
C SER A 145 -10.20 -18.76 9.15
N PHE A 146 -9.44 -18.72 10.25
CA PHE A 146 -9.21 -19.86 11.12
C PHE A 146 -10.33 -20.10 12.15
N VAL A 147 -11.30 -19.18 12.26
CA VAL A 147 -12.41 -19.28 13.19
C VAL A 147 -13.63 -19.85 12.47
N LYS A 148 -14.20 -20.92 13.02
CA LYS A 148 -15.38 -21.59 12.44
C LYS A 148 -16.51 -20.58 12.21
N TYR A 149 -17.11 -20.60 11.01
CA TYR A 149 -18.19 -19.74 10.55
C TYR A 149 -17.82 -18.27 10.23
N LEU A 150 -16.56 -17.86 10.37
CA LEU A 150 -16.10 -16.50 10.03
C LEU A 150 -15.21 -16.44 8.76
N ASP A 151 -14.90 -17.58 8.16
CA ASP A 151 -14.19 -17.74 6.88
C ASP A 151 -14.84 -16.98 5.72
N SER A 152 -16.17 -17.00 5.65
CA SER A 152 -16.94 -16.26 4.64
C SER A 152 -16.78 -14.74 4.78
N ILE A 153 -16.54 -14.24 5.99
CA ILE A 153 -16.33 -12.80 6.23
C ILE A 153 -14.91 -12.40 5.80
N SER A 154 -13.91 -13.21 6.14
CA SER A 154 -12.52 -12.99 5.72
C SER A 154 -12.42 -12.93 4.19
N SER A 155 -12.93 -13.95 3.50
CA SER A 155 -12.88 -14.04 2.04
C SER A 155 -13.58 -12.86 1.36
N LEU A 156 -14.75 -12.44 1.86
CA LEU A 156 -15.45 -11.25 1.35
C LEU A 156 -14.57 -9.98 1.47
N ILE A 157 -13.90 -9.81 2.61
CA ILE A 157 -13.03 -8.65 2.85
C ILE A 157 -11.80 -8.69 1.94
N ASP A 158 -11.21 -9.85 1.72
CA ASP A 158 -10.07 -10.02 0.80
C ASP A 158 -10.45 -9.59 -0.63
N TYR A 159 -11.64 -9.98 -1.12
CA TYR A 159 -12.15 -9.54 -2.42
C TYR A 159 -12.46 -8.04 -2.50
N LEU A 160 -12.92 -7.43 -1.41
CA LEU A 160 -13.26 -6.00 -1.38
C LEU A 160 -12.04 -5.09 -1.19
N THR A 161 -10.95 -5.60 -0.60
CA THR A 161 -9.72 -4.87 -0.32
C THR A 161 -9.19 -4.04 -1.51
N PRO A 162 -8.98 -4.61 -2.72
CA PRO A 162 -8.47 -3.82 -3.85
C PRO A 162 -9.40 -2.68 -4.25
N PHE A 163 -10.72 -2.87 -4.16
CA PHE A 163 -11.69 -1.82 -4.46
C PHE A 163 -11.61 -0.69 -3.44
N ILE A 164 -11.46 -1.01 -2.15
CA ILE A 164 -11.29 -0.02 -1.07
C ILE A 164 -10.01 0.79 -1.27
N ILE A 165 -8.90 0.15 -1.64
CA ILE A 165 -7.61 0.82 -1.91
C ILE A 165 -7.73 1.79 -3.10
N ILE A 166 -8.40 1.37 -4.19
CA ILE A 166 -8.63 2.23 -5.36
C ILE A 166 -9.50 3.43 -4.98
N LEU A 167 -10.62 3.20 -4.28
CA LEU A 167 -11.49 4.28 -3.81
C LEU A 167 -10.77 5.27 -2.90
N HIS A 168 -9.96 4.76 -1.97
CA HIS A 168 -9.17 5.58 -1.08
C HIS A 168 -8.16 6.45 -1.85
N THR A 169 -7.49 5.87 -2.84
CA THR A 169 -6.54 6.58 -3.70
C THR A 169 -7.24 7.68 -4.50
N ILE A 170 -8.37 7.36 -5.16
CA ILE A 170 -9.18 8.35 -5.89
C ILE A 170 -9.61 9.49 -4.97
N ARG A 171 -10.12 9.17 -3.77
CA ARG A 171 -10.52 10.17 -2.76
C ARG A 171 -9.35 11.07 -2.38
N SER A 172 -8.16 10.51 -2.13
CA SER A 172 -6.97 11.27 -1.79
C SER A 172 -6.61 12.31 -2.85
N TYR A 173 -6.45 11.85 -4.09
CA TYR A 173 -6.09 12.72 -5.20
C TYR A 173 -7.20 13.72 -5.55
N TYR A 174 -8.47 13.33 -5.39
CA TYR A 174 -9.59 14.24 -5.58
C TYR A 174 -9.52 15.39 -4.58
N THR A 175 -9.33 15.12 -3.29
CA THR A 175 -9.21 16.18 -2.28
C THR A 175 -7.97 17.07 -2.51
N ALA A 176 -6.85 16.50 -2.95
CA ALA A 176 -5.63 17.28 -3.19
C ALA A 176 -5.72 18.20 -4.43
N PHE A 177 -6.34 17.75 -5.52
CA PHE A 177 -6.25 18.40 -6.83
C PHE A 177 -7.57 18.95 -7.39
N SER A 178 -8.74 18.53 -6.90
CA SER A 178 -10.04 18.89 -7.49
C SER A 178 -10.29 20.40 -7.61
N GLU A 179 -9.79 21.23 -6.69
CA GLU A 179 -9.95 22.70 -6.73
C GLU A 179 -9.42 23.36 -8.03
N LYS A 180 -8.47 22.73 -8.73
CA LYS A 180 -7.84 23.31 -9.94
C LYS A 180 -8.30 22.69 -11.26
N TYR A 181 -9.18 21.69 -11.22
CA TYR A 181 -9.65 20.97 -12.40
C TYR A 181 -11.18 20.84 -12.39
N SER A 182 -11.82 20.88 -13.56
CA SER A 182 -13.22 20.46 -13.66
C SER A 182 -13.33 18.96 -13.41
N LYS A 183 -14.51 18.49 -12.95
CA LYS A 183 -14.75 17.07 -12.62
C LYS A 183 -14.31 16.13 -13.75
N ILE A 184 -14.70 16.42 -15.00
CA ILE A 184 -14.33 15.62 -16.19
C ILE A 184 -12.81 15.60 -16.40
N LYS A 185 -12.15 16.77 -16.33
CA LYS A 185 -10.70 16.90 -16.52
C LYS A 185 -9.91 16.18 -15.41
N PHE A 186 -10.44 16.18 -14.19
CA PHE A 186 -9.89 15.39 -13.09
C PHE A 186 -10.06 13.90 -13.36
N SER A 187 -11.27 13.44 -13.70
CA SER A 187 -11.56 12.01 -13.92
C SER A 187 -10.67 11.39 -15.01
N ILE A 188 -10.47 12.07 -16.14
CA ILE A 188 -9.58 11.58 -17.21
C ILE A 188 -8.14 11.44 -16.71
N ARG A 189 -7.64 12.42 -15.95
CA ARG A 189 -6.29 12.36 -15.36
C ARG A 189 -6.17 11.27 -14.31
N MET A 190 -7.21 11.07 -13.50
CA MET A 190 -7.22 10.02 -12.49
C MET A 190 -7.25 8.63 -13.15
N PHE A 191 -8.00 8.47 -14.24
CA PHE A 191 -7.98 7.24 -15.02
C PHE A 191 -6.58 6.97 -15.62
N LEU A 192 -5.97 7.99 -16.23
CA LEU A 192 -4.59 7.89 -16.74
C LEU A 192 -3.58 7.58 -15.61
N PHE A 193 -3.76 8.18 -14.43
CA PHE A 193 -2.91 7.93 -13.27
C PHE A 193 -2.99 6.45 -12.83
N LEU A 194 -4.20 5.90 -12.70
CA LEU A 194 -4.37 4.49 -12.35
C LEU A 194 -3.84 3.56 -13.45
N PHE A 195 -4.04 3.91 -14.72
CA PHE A 195 -3.51 3.16 -15.85
C PHE A 195 -1.97 3.11 -15.82
N LEU A 196 -1.31 4.26 -15.60
CA LEU A 196 0.15 4.32 -15.48
C LEU A 196 0.66 3.48 -14.31
N LEU A 197 -0.01 3.51 -13.15
CA LEU A 197 0.38 2.67 -12.01
C LEU A 197 0.26 1.17 -12.31
N ILE A 198 -0.80 0.74 -13.00
CA ILE A 198 -0.96 -0.66 -13.41
C ILE A 198 0.12 -1.03 -14.42
N PHE A 199 0.38 -0.17 -15.40
CA PHE A 199 1.42 -0.36 -16.39
C PHE A 199 2.82 -0.49 -15.76
N GLU A 200 3.18 0.42 -14.85
CA GLU A 200 4.45 0.38 -14.11
C GLU A 200 4.56 -0.88 -13.25
N PHE A 201 3.48 -1.29 -12.58
CA PHE A 201 3.48 -2.51 -11.80
C PHE A 201 3.72 -3.76 -12.66
N ILE A 202 3.05 -3.88 -13.80
CA ILE A 202 3.27 -4.98 -14.75
C ILE A 202 4.71 -4.96 -15.28
N MET A 203 5.23 -3.78 -15.63
CA MET A 203 6.62 -3.62 -16.07
C MET A 203 7.61 -4.08 -15.01
N VAL A 204 7.42 -3.71 -13.73
CA VAL A 204 8.27 -4.18 -12.63
C VAL A 204 8.20 -5.69 -12.48
N LEU A 205 7.00 -6.29 -12.54
CA LEU A 205 6.85 -7.74 -12.46
C LEU A 205 7.54 -8.46 -13.64
N MET A 206 7.45 -7.93 -14.85
CA MET A 206 8.15 -8.48 -16.02
C MET A 206 9.67 -8.41 -15.86
N LEU A 207 10.20 -7.30 -15.35
CA LEU A 207 11.63 -7.14 -15.08
C LEU A 207 12.12 -8.11 -14.00
N ILE A 208 11.34 -8.29 -12.92
CA ILE A 208 11.65 -9.27 -11.87
C ILE A 208 11.61 -10.68 -12.44
N PHE A 209 10.58 -11.02 -13.22
CA PHE A 209 10.47 -12.33 -13.85
C PHE A 209 11.65 -12.62 -14.78
N GLY A 210 12.00 -11.68 -15.65
CA GLY A 210 13.16 -11.78 -16.54
C GLY A 210 14.47 -11.92 -15.75
N TYR A 211 14.64 -11.14 -14.67
CA TYR A 211 15.81 -11.22 -13.80
C TYR A 211 15.94 -12.60 -13.13
N VAL A 212 14.86 -13.13 -12.55
CA VAL A 212 14.88 -14.42 -11.84
C VAL A 212 15.06 -15.61 -12.80
N THR A 213 14.57 -15.50 -14.04
CA THR A 213 14.66 -16.57 -15.04
C THR A 213 15.91 -16.47 -15.93
N ASP A 214 16.82 -15.53 -15.68
CA ASP A 214 17.94 -15.18 -16.57
C ASP A 214 17.49 -14.89 -18.02
N TRP A 215 16.26 -14.38 -18.19
CA TRP A 215 15.59 -14.21 -19.48
C TRP A 215 15.51 -15.50 -20.32
N LYS A 216 15.64 -16.68 -19.68
CA LYS A 216 15.46 -17.98 -20.32
C LYS A 216 13.98 -18.33 -20.28
N PHE A 217 13.27 -17.93 -21.32
CA PHE A 217 11.90 -18.35 -21.55
C PHE A 217 11.92 -19.84 -21.91
N GLY A 218 11.24 -20.68 -21.12
CA GLY A 218 11.06 -22.09 -21.47
C GLY A 218 10.45 -22.21 -22.87
N ASN A 219 10.92 -23.15 -23.68
CA ASN A 219 10.34 -23.41 -25.01
C ASN A 219 8.84 -23.69 -24.82
N PHE A 220 7.99 -22.82 -25.35
CA PHE A 220 6.55 -23.07 -25.44
C PHE A 220 6.35 -24.23 -26.43
N SER A 221 6.33 -25.47 -25.94
CA SER A 221 5.89 -26.61 -26.73
C SER A 221 4.37 -26.52 -26.85
N TYR A 222 3.90 -25.94 -27.96
CA TYR A 222 2.51 -26.12 -28.38
C TYR A 222 2.34 -27.60 -28.73
N HIS A 223 1.72 -28.37 -27.83
CA HIS A 223 1.09 -29.62 -28.23
C HIS A 223 -0.13 -29.23 -29.07
N ALA A 224 0.06 -29.28 -30.39
CA ALA A 224 -1.01 -29.21 -31.38
C ALA A 224 -1.83 -30.49 -31.36
#